data_AF-A0A1H6WJQ2-F1
#
_entry.id   AF-A0A1H6WJQ2-F1
#
_cell.length_a   1.000
_cell.length_b   1.000
_cell.length_c   1.000
_cell.angle_alpha   90.00
_cell.angle_beta   90.00
_cell.angle_gamma   90.00
#
_symmetry.space_group_name_H-M   'P 1'
#
loop_
_entity.id
_entity.type
_entity.pdbx_description
1 polymer ?
#
loop_
_entity_poly.entity_id
_entity_poly.type
_entity_poly.pdbx_seq_one_letter_code
_entity_poly.pdbx_strand_id
1 'polypeptide(L)'
;MQNTLEKRLVGELAFVCLLLALAAGIAVEAWGIAGFSGISSPGAFPLGISAILLLAGGRILFDTLRRPDSGAGNWLAAARQFCAQHFPRRILVFTVLAVAYLASIQWASFYISTFVFLLLSILYLRSGRPLAALLTSALLVGLIYLLFTLAFSVYLP
;
A
#
# COMPACT_ATOMS: atom_id res chain seq x y z
N MET A 1 -6.25 -31.68 -24.14
CA MET A 1 -6.68 -30.39 -23.57
C MET A 1 -5.64 -29.36 -24.00
N GLN A 2 -5.97 -28.48 -24.96
CA GLN A 2 -5.07 -27.41 -25.40
C GLN A 2 -5.01 -26.37 -24.28
N ASN A 3 -3.91 -26.31 -23.53
CA ASN A 3 -3.61 -25.17 -22.66
C ASN A 3 -3.32 -23.98 -23.57
N THR A 4 -4.35 -23.20 -23.89
CA THR A 4 -4.15 -21.87 -24.46
C THR A 4 -3.38 -21.06 -23.43
N LEU A 5 -2.07 -20.87 -23.65
CA LEU A 5 -1.24 -20.05 -22.79
C LEU A 5 -1.88 -18.65 -22.73
N GLU A 6 -2.31 -18.23 -21.54
CA GLU A 6 -2.78 -16.88 -21.29
C GLU A 6 -1.69 -15.90 -21.74
N LYS A 7 -2.04 -15.01 -22.67
CA LYS A 7 -1.15 -13.93 -23.08
C LYS A 7 -0.97 -12.96 -21.92
N ARG A 8 0.24 -12.41 -21.79
CA ARG A 8 0.54 -11.36 -20.81
C ARG A 8 -0.35 -10.14 -21.04
N LEU A 9 -0.86 -9.50 -19.99
CA LEU A 9 -1.57 -8.23 -20.11
C LEU A 9 -0.61 -7.10 -20.46
N VAL A 10 -1.11 -6.13 -21.23
CA VAL A 10 -0.30 -5.01 -21.69
C VAL A 10 0.12 -4.15 -20.49
N GLY A 11 1.43 -4.00 -20.27
CA GLY A 11 1.98 -3.24 -19.15
C GLY A 11 2.14 -4.01 -17.82
N GLU A 12 1.72 -5.28 -17.77
CA GLU A 12 1.80 -6.13 -16.57
C GLU A 12 3.25 -6.28 -16.07
N LEU A 13 4.19 -6.53 -16.97
CA LEU A 13 5.62 -6.67 -16.61
C LEU A 13 6.18 -5.39 -16.01
N ALA A 14 5.90 -4.23 -16.64
CA ALA A 14 6.38 -2.95 -16.16
C ALA A 14 5.84 -2.63 -14.76
N PHE A 15 4.58 -2.98 -14.50
CA PHE A 15 3.96 -2.82 -13.19
C PHE A 15 4.56 -3.69 -12.11
N VAL A 16 4.76 -4.98 -12.42
CA VAL A 16 5.35 -5.91 -11.46
C VAL A 16 6.78 -5.49 -11.14
N CYS A 17 7.55 -5.05 -12.14
CA CYS A 17 8.87 -4.47 -11.92
C CYS A 17 8.82 -3.20 -11.05
N LEU A 18 7.87 -2.29 -11.30
CA LEU A 18 7.69 -1.08 -10.49
C LEU A 18 7.32 -1.41 -9.03
N LEU A 19 6.39 -2.34 -8.83
CA LEU A 19 5.98 -2.82 -7.52
C LEU A 19 7.14 -3.46 -6.76
N LEU A 20 7.95 -4.28 -7.43
CA LEU A 20 9.14 -4.88 -6.85
C LEU A 20 10.19 -3.84 -6.48
N ALA A 21 10.41 -2.85 -7.34
CA ALA A 21 11.33 -1.75 -7.04
C ALA A 21 10.86 -0.93 -5.81
N LEU A 22 9.58 -0.62 -5.72
CA LEU A 22 8.98 0.05 -4.55
C LEU A 22 9.10 -0.80 -3.27
N ALA A 23 8.78 -2.09 -3.35
CA ALA A 23 8.90 -3.00 -2.21
C ALA A 23 10.35 -3.13 -1.74
N ALA A 24 11.31 -3.19 -2.66
CA ALA A 24 12.74 -3.19 -2.35
C ALA A 24 13.16 -1.87 -1.69
N GLY A 25 12.69 -0.72 -2.20
CA GLY A 25 12.93 0.58 -1.57
C GLY A 25 12.43 0.63 -0.12
N ILE A 26 11.21 0.14 0.12
CA ILE A 26 10.65 0.04 1.47
C ILE A 26 11.52 -0.87 2.36
N ALA A 27 12.01 -2.00 1.84
CA ALA A 27 12.87 -2.89 2.60
C ALA A 27 14.19 -2.22 3.01
N VAL A 28 14.79 -1.41 2.12
CA VAL A 28 16.01 -0.65 2.40
C VAL A 28 15.77 0.40 3.49
N GLU A 29 14.71 1.21 3.35
CA GLU A 29 14.34 2.21 4.36
C GLU A 29 14.02 1.57 5.72
N ALA A 30 13.26 0.47 5.71
CA ALA A 30 12.90 -0.26 6.92
C ALA A 30 14.12 -0.85 7.64
N TRP A 31 15.10 -1.35 6.88
CA TRP A 31 16.38 -1.77 7.44
C TRP A 31 17.12 -0.57 8.05
N GLY A 32 17.16 0.58 7.38
CA GLY A 32 17.79 1.80 7.89
C GLY A 32 17.22 2.29 9.23
N ILE A 33 15.93 2.09 9.48
CA ILE A 33 15.25 2.55 10.71
C ILE A 33 15.66 1.74 11.95
N ALA A 34 15.73 0.41 11.86
CA ALA A 34 15.84 -0.44 13.05
C ALA A 34 16.81 -1.62 12.91
N GLY A 35 17.34 -1.91 11.72
CA GLY A 35 18.12 -3.12 11.48
C GLY A 35 17.41 -4.38 12.00
N PHE A 36 18.14 -5.22 12.73
CA PHE A 36 17.62 -6.40 13.43
C PHE A 36 17.50 -6.17 14.95
N SER A 37 17.17 -4.95 15.39
CA SER A 37 17.14 -4.59 16.82
C SER A 37 16.04 -5.30 17.62
N GLY A 38 15.09 -5.96 16.95
CA GLY A 38 14.05 -6.78 17.59
C GLY A 38 12.79 -6.93 16.75
N ILE A 39 11.98 -7.97 17.03
CA ILE A 39 10.72 -8.28 16.32
C ILE A 39 9.67 -7.17 16.52
N SER A 40 9.70 -6.49 17.66
CA SER A 40 8.80 -5.35 17.96
C SER A 40 9.43 -3.99 17.68
N SER A 41 10.48 -3.93 16.85
CA SER A 41 11.09 -2.65 16.49
C SER A 41 10.24 -1.89 15.46
N PRO A 42 10.34 -0.55 15.41
CA PRO A 42 9.57 0.27 14.45
C PRO A 42 9.79 -0.13 12.98
N GLY A 43 10.96 -0.66 12.64
CA GLY A 43 11.29 -1.13 11.28
C GLY A 43 10.87 -2.58 10.98
N ALA A 44 10.59 -3.40 12.00
CA ALA A 44 10.31 -4.83 11.80
C ALA A 44 9.02 -5.08 11.01
N PHE A 45 7.97 -4.29 11.26
CA PHE A 45 6.70 -4.44 10.54
C PHE A 45 6.82 -4.07 9.05
N PRO A 46 7.36 -2.89 8.67
CA PRO A 46 7.67 -2.58 7.27
C PRO A 46 8.60 -3.59 6.58
N LEU A 47 9.62 -4.11 7.29
CA LEU A 47 10.51 -5.17 6.78
C LEU A 47 9.74 -6.46 6.47
N GLY A 48 8.85 -6.89 7.37
CA GLY A 48 8.04 -8.10 7.16
C GLY A 48 7.11 -7.98 5.96
N ILE A 49 6.40 -6.85 5.83
CA ILE A 49 5.50 -6.61 4.69
C ILE A 49 6.27 -6.50 3.38
N SER A 50 7.39 -5.77 3.34
CA SER A 50 8.22 -5.66 2.14
C SER A 50 8.78 -7.01 1.71
N ALA A 51 9.20 -7.88 2.64
CA ALA A 51 9.62 -9.24 2.33
C ALA A 51 8.49 -10.07 1.67
N ILE A 52 7.28 -10.02 2.22
CA ILE A 52 6.11 -10.70 1.62
C ILE A 52 5.83 -10.17 0.22
N LEU A 53 5.86 -8.84 0.04
CA LEU A 53 5.64 -8.20 -1.27
C LEU A 53 6.71 -8.58 -2.29
N LEU A 54 7.98 -8.67 -1.89
CA LEU A 54 9.08 -9.11 -2.76
C LEU A 54 8.92 -10.57 -3.18
N LEU A 55 8.55 -11.45 -2.25
CA LEU A 55 8.32 -12.88 -2.55
C LEU A 55 7.12 -13.07 -3.48
N ALA A 56 5.99 -12.44 -3.17
CA ALA A 56 4.79 -12.50 -3.99
C ALA A 56 5.02 -11.87 -5.37
N GLY A 57 5.62 -10.68 -5.42
CA GLY A 57 5.97 -9.97 -6.64
C GLY A 57 6.98 -10.74 -7.49
N GLY A 58 7.96 -11.40 -6.88
CA GLY A 58 8.94 -12.22 -7.57
C GLY A 58 8.30 -13.45 -8.22
N ARG A 59 7.35 -14.08 -7.51
CA ARG A 59 6.55 -15.17 -8.09
C ARG A 59 5.69 -14.70 -9.27
N ILE A 60 5.04 -13.54 -9.14
CA ILE A 60 4.24 -12.95 -10.21
C ILE A 60 5.14 -12.64 -11.41
N LEU A 61 6.29 -11.99 -11.19
CA LEU A 61 7.24 -11.65 -12.25
C LEU A 61 7.69 -12.90 -13.03
N PHE A 62 8.01 -13.97 -12.30
CA PHE A 62 8.42 -15.22 -12.90
C PHE A 62 7.32 -15.87 -13.76
N ASP A 63 6.07 -15.79 -13.31
CA ASP A 63 4.92 -16.26 -14.09
C ASP A 63 4.67 -15.36 -15.32
N THR A 64 4.71 -14.04 -15.14
CA THR A 64 4.54 -13.05 -16.21
C THR A 64 5.64 -13.13 -17.29
N LEU A 65 6.87 -13.50 -16.92
CA LEU A 65 7.98 -13.73 -17.86
C LEU A 65 7.82 -15.01 -18.69
N ARG A 66 7.07 -16.00 -18.18
CA ARG A 66 6.78 -17.27 -18.89
C ARG A 66 5.61 -17.13 -19.88
N ARG A 67 4.80 -16.08 -19.76
CA ARG A 67 3.65 -15.82 -20.62
C ARG A 67 4.09 -15.19 -21.95
N PRO A 68 3.52 -15.61 -23.09
CA PRO A 68 3.83 -15.04 -24.39
C PRO A 68 3.43 -13.57 -24.47
N ASP A 69 4.21 -12.81 -25.24
CA ASP A 69 4.11 -11.36 -25.32
C ASP A 69 2.78 -10.87 -25.92
N SER A 70 2.30 -9.74 -25.43
CA SER A 70 0.97 -9.20 -25.78
C SER A 70 0.89 -8.64 -27.21
N GLY A 71 2.02 -8.53 -27.93
CA GLY A 71 2.05 -8.00 -29.30
C GLY A 71 1.64 -6.53 -29.44
N ALA A 72 1.62 -5.75 -28.35
CA ALA A 72 1.21 -4.36 -28.38
C ALA A 72 2.32 -3.47 -28.97
N GLY A 73 2.13 -3.00 -30.21
CA GLY A 73 3.12 -2.24 -30.98
C GLY A 73 3.36 -0.79 -30.56
N ASN A 74 2.69 -0.25 -29.51
CA ASN A 74 2.92 1.11 -29.05
C ASN A 74 2.92 1.24 -27.51
N TRP A 75 4.07 1.64 -26.94
CA TRP A 75 4.31 1.77 -25.50
C TRP A 75 3.41 2.81 -24.82
N LEU A 76 3.00 3.86 -25.54
CA LEU A 76 2.14 4.93 -25.01
C LEU A 76 0.69 4.46 -24.83
N ALA A 77 0.19 3.66 -25.78
CA ALA A 77 -1.14 3.04 -25.70
C ALA A 77 -1.17 1.99 -24.57
N ALA A 78 -0.07 1.23 -24.44
CA ALA A 78 0.14 0.30 -23.35
C ALA A 78 0.10 0.97 -21.97
N ALA A 79 0.83 2.09 -21.80
CA ALA A 79 0.85 2.84 -20.55
C ALA A 79 -0.54 3.42 -20.19
N ARG A 80 -1.29 3.93 -21.18
CA ARG A 80 -2.62 4.51 -20.94
C ARG A 80 -3.64 3.45 -20.53
N GLN A 81 -3.63 2.29 -21.19
CA GLN A 81 -4.50 1.17 -20.85
C GLN A 81 -4.14 0.57 -19.49
N PHE A 82 -2.84 0.47 -19.21
CA PHE A 82 -2.31 0.06 -17.92
C PHE A 82 -2.78 0.99 -16.78
N CYS A 83 -2.61 2.30 -16.92
CA CYS A 83 -3.10 3.26 -15.92
C CYS A 83 -4.61 3.18 -15.70
N ALA A 84 -5.40 3.05 -16.77
CA ALA A 84 -6.85 2.95 -16.68
C ALA A 84 -7.32 1.68 -15.94
N GLN A 85 -6.61 0.56 -16.12
CA GLN A 85 -6.97 -0.73 -15.51
C GLN A 85 -6.42 -0.90 -14.09
N HIS A 86 -5.20 -0.43 -13.82
CA HIS A 86 -4.51 -0.66 -12.55
C HIS A 86 -4.60 0.48 -11.55
N PHE A 87 -4.96 1.71 -11.97
CA PHE A 87 -5.15 2.86 -11.09
C PHE A 87 -6.62 3.34 -11.10
N PRO A 88 -7.57 2.53 -10.60
CA PRO A 88 -8.93 2.99 -10.41
C PRO A 88 -8.95 4.23 -9.50
N ARG A 89 -9.80 5.19 -9.83
CA ARG A 89 -9.93 6.49 -9.13
C ARG A 89 -10.00 6.37 -7.60
N ARG A 90 -10.58 5.29 -7.08
CA ARG A 90 -10.62 5.03 -5.62
C ARG A 90 -9.23 4.86 -5.00
N ILE A 91 -8.34 4.13 -5.66
CA ILE A 91 -6.96 3.94 -5.21
C ILE A 91 -6.22 5.28 -5.23
N LEU A 92 -6.33 6.05 -6.32
CA LEU A 92 -5.70 7.36 -6.42
C LEU A 92 -6.17 8.32 -5.31
N VAL A 93 -7.48 8.39 -5.06
CA VAL A 93 -8.02 9.23 -3.98
C VAL A 93 -7.50 8.77 -2.62
N PHE A 94 -7.46 7.46 -2.37
CA PHE A 94 -6.96 6.91 -1.12
C PHE A 94 -5.45 7.15 -0.94
N THR A 95 -4.66 7.02 -2.01
CA THR A 95 -3.23 7.33 -2.02
C THR A 95 -2.99 8.81 -1.72
N VAL A 96 -3.73 9.72 -2.35
CA VAL A 96 -3.65 11.16 -2.06
C VAL A 96 -4.02 11.45 -0.61
N LEU A 97 -5.08 10.81 -0.10
CA LEU A 97 -5.50 10.97 1.29
C LEU A 97 -4.43 10.45 2.27
N ALA A 98 -3.75 9.35 1.95
CA ALA A 98 -2.67 8.80 2.76
C ALA A 98 -1.42 9.71 2.75
N VAL A 99 -1.06 10.26 1.59
CA VAL A 99 0.05 11.23 1.48
C VAL A 99 -0.28 12.52 2.24
N ALA A 100 -1.51 13.03 2.11
CA ALA A 100 -1.97 14.20 2.85
C ALA A 100 -1.92 13.95 4.36
N TYR A 101 -2.37 12.77 4.81
CA TYR A 101 -2.25 12.34 6.20
C TYR A 101 -0.80 12.38 6.69
N LEU A 102 0.14 11.75 5.97
CA LEU A 102 1.56 11.76 6.36
C LEU A 102 2.15 13.17 6.45
N ALA A 103 1.76 14.07 5.53
CA ALA A 103 2.18 15.47 5.59
C ALA A 103 1.54 16.22 6.77
N SER A 104 0.28 15.92 7.10
CA SER A 104 -0.45 16.56 8.20
C SER A 104 0.04 16.18 9.59
N ILE A 105 0.62 14.98 9.78
CA ILE A 105 1.17 14.54 11.08
C ILE A 105 2.17 15.57 11.63
N GLN A 106 2.93 16.22 10.75
CA GLN A 106 3.97 17.19 11.14
C GLN A 106 3.38 18.46 11.79
N TRP A 107 2.09 18.74 11.57
CA TRP A 107 1.43 19.98 11.97
C TRP A 107 0.29 19.78 12.97
N ALA A 108 -0.45 18.66 12.88
CA ALA A 108 -1.73 18.48 13.57
C ALA A 108 -1.72 17.36 14.64
N SER A 109 -0.56 16.90 15.10
CA SER A 109 -0.37 15.70 15.94
C SER A 109 -0.87 14.41 15.25
N PHE A 110 -0.33 13.28 15.68
CA PHE A 110 -0.65 11.97 15.10
C PHE A 110 -2.15 11.63 15.23
N TYR A 111 -2.75 11.92 16.39
CA TYR A 111 -4.11 11.50 16.72
C TYR A 111 -5.18 12.21 15.88
N ILE A 112 -5.09 13.53 15.72
CA ILE A 112 -6.08 14.31 14.94
C ILE A 112 -5.96 13.95 13.47
N SER A 113 -4.72 13.85 12.97
CA SER A 113 -4.45 13.46 11.58
C SER A 113 -5.01 12.07 11.28
N THR A 114 -4.82 11.10 12.19
CA THR A 114 -5.31 9.72 12.02
C THR A 114 -6.83 9.66 12.09
N PHE A 115 -7.45 10.41 13.00
CA PHE A 115 -8.90 10.49 13.12
C PHE A 115 -9.53 11.04 11.83
N VAL A 116 -9.02 12.18 11.34
CA VAL A 116 -9.50 12.81 10.09
C VAL A 116 -9.28 11.88 8.90
N PHE A 117 -8.10 11.26 8.80
CA PHE A 117 -7.78 10.30 7.75
C PHE A 117 -8.75 9.12 7.73
N LEU A 118 -8.98 8.48 8.88
CA LEU A 118 -9.91 7.35 9.01
C LEU A 118 -11.35 7.77 8.74
N LEU A 119 -11.78 8.92 9.26
CA LEU A 119 -13.12 9.44 9.03
C LEU A 119 -13.36 9.67 7.54
N LEU A 120 -12.49 10.42 6.86
CA LEU A 120 -12.59 10.69 5.43
C LEU A 120 -12.51 9.40 4.60
N SER A 121 -11.62 8.48 4.96
CA SER A 121 -11.49 7.18 4.33
C SER A 121 -12.78 6.37 4.40
N ILE A 122 -13.35 6.23 5.61
CA ILE A 122 -14.57 5.44 5.82
C ILE A 122 -15.77 6.14 5.15
N LEU A 123 -15.89 7.45 5.23
CA LEU A 123 -16.96 8.20 4.54
C LEU A 123 -16.88 8.04 3.01
N TYR A 124 -15.67 8.06 2.46
CA TYR A 124 -15.45 7.90 1.03
C TYR A 124 -15.68 6.45 0.54
N LEU A 125 -15.24 5.46 1.33
CA LEU A 125 -15.31 4.05 0.95
C LEU A 125 -16.67 3.40 1.28
N ARG A 126 -17.29 3.82 2.38
CA ARG A 126 -18.57 3.31 2.89
C ARG A 126 -19.66 4.36 2.68
N SER A 127 -20.41 4.19 1.59
CA SER A 127 -21.57 5.00 1.22
C SER A 127 -22.78 4.76 2.13
N GLY A 128 -22.63 4.88 3.46
CA GLY A 128 -23.75 4.66 4.38
C GLY A 128 -23.40 4.84 5.86
N ARG A 129 -24.03 5.86 6.47
CA ARG A 129 -24.06 6.26 7.88
C ARG A 129 -22.79 6.95 8.41
N PRO A 130 -22.70 8.30 8.34
CA PRO A 130 -21.55 9.05 8.85
C PRO A 130 -21.32 8.86 10.36
N LEU A 131 -22.39 8.61 11.13
CA LEU A 131 -22.28 8.32 12.56
C LEU A 131 -21.54 7.01 12.86
N ALA A 132 -21.76 5.98 12.04
CA ALA A 132 -21.02 4.72 12.16
C ALA A 132 -19.55 4.91 11.78
N ALA A 133 -19.25 5.75 10.78
CA ALA A 133 -17.88 6.11 10.42
C ALA A 133 -17.16 6.84 11.55
N LEU A 134 -17.85 7.76 12.23
CA LEU A 134 -17.31 8.52 13.36
C LEU A 134 -17.01 7.60 14.56
N LEU A 135 -17.94 6.72 14.94
CA LEU A 135 -17.71 5.75 16.01
C LEU A 135 -16.60 4.76 15.68
N THR A 136 -16.58 4.24 14.45
CA THR A 136 -15.56 3.26 14.02
C THR A 136 -14.18 3.89 13.98
N SER A 137 -14.05 5.12 13.47
CA SER A 137 -12.78 5.85 13.45
C SER A 137 -12.30 6.18 14.87
N ALA A 138 -13.18 6.65 15.76
CA ALA A 138 -12.83 6.89 17.16
C ALA A 138 -12.37 5.61 17.87
N LEU A 139 -13.07 4.49 17.67
CA LEU A 139 -12.70 3.18 18.22
C LEU A 139 -11.33 2.71 17.70
N LEU A 140 -11.08 2.83 16.39
CA LEU A 140 -9.80 2.48 15.77
C LEU A 140 -8.66 3.32 16.31
N VAL A 141 -8.83 4.64 16.45
CA VAL A 141 -7.82 5.52 17.04
C VAL A 141 -7.54 5.11 18.49
N GLY A 142 -8.57 4.80 19.28
CA GLY A 142 -8.40 4.30 20.65
C GLY A 142 -7.64 2.97 20.72
N LEU A 143 -7.93 2.04 19.80
CA LEU A 143 -7.21 0.77 19.69
C LEU A 143 -5.75 0.98 19.28
N ILE A 144 -5.49 1.87 18.32
CA ILE A 144 -4.15 2.26 17.90
C ILE A 144 -3.38 2.87 19.08
N TYR A 145 -4.00 3.78 19.84
CA TYR A 145 -3.40 4.36 21.05
C TYR A 145 -3.00 3.29 22.07
N LEU A 146 -3.89 2.34 22.35
CA LEU A 146 -3.60 1.22 23.25
C LEU A 146 -2.45 0.37 22.71
N LEU A 147 -2.46 0.06 21.42
CA LEU A 147 -1.41 -0.74 20.78
C LEU A 147 -0.05 -0.04 20.85
N PHE A 148 0.03 1.26 20.57
CA PHE A 148 1.28 2.01 20.66
C PHE A 148 1.78 2.20 22.08
N THR A 149 0.87 2.48 23.02
CA THR A 149 1.23 2.67 24.43
C THR A 149 1.67 1.35 25.07
N LEU A 150 0.95 0.24 24.79
CA LEU A 150 1.20 -1.06 25.44
C LEU A 150 2.23 -1.91 24.71
N ALA A 151 2.17 -2.00 23.37
CA ALA A 151 3.03 -2.89 22.60
C ALA A 151 4.37 -2.23 22.22
N PHE A 152 4.37 -0.92 21.99
CA PHE A 152 5.56 -0.20 21.56
C PHE A 152 6.15 0.72 22.66
N SER A 153 5.41 1.01 23.73
CA SER A 153 5.83 1.94 24.81
C SER A 153 6.37 3.28 24.30
N VAL A 154 5.94 3.71 23.11
CA VAL A 154 6.31 4.99 22.51
C VAL A 154 5.11 5.93 22.60
N TYR A 155 5.30 7.06 23.26
CA TYR A 155 4.37 8.18 23.18
C TYR A 155 4.59 8.88 21.84
N LEU A 156 3.62 8.76 20.93
CA LEU A 156 3.58 9.53 19.68
C LEU A 156 3.09 10.97 19.99
N PRO A 157 3.81 12.02 19.53
CA PRO A 157 3.42 13.42 19.72
C PRO A 157 2.18 13.86 18.90
#